data_AF-A0A4Y2GD70-F1
#
_entry.id   AF-A0A4Y2GD70-F1
#
_cell.length_a   1.000
_cell.length_b   1.000
_cell.length_c   1.000
_cell.angle_alpha   90.00
_cell.angle_beta   90.00
_cell.angle_gamma   90.00
#
_symmetry.space_group_name_H-M   'P 1'
#
loop_
_entity.id
_entity.type
_entity.pdbx_description
1 polymer ?
#
loop_
_entity_poly.entity_id
_entity_poly.type
_entity_poly.pdbx_seq_one_letter_code
_entity_poly.pdbx_strand_id
1 'polypeptide(L)'
;MLLIYGECGRKAKLAARLYRERFPEGPNPTRQNILKVVKRLRETGCATSRPRVRRPLDVGRKVQPEDVLYALAHPQSSTKMISQNCGLSKSRIWTILNELGAHPHLCRDCCQEMLRDVTRGATL
;
A
#
# COMPACT_ATOMS: atom_id res chain seq x y z
N MET A 1 22.63 -1.37 -14.54
CA MET A 1 22.85 0.11 -14.50
C MET A 1 24.11 0.51 -13.71
N LEU A 2 24.27 0.05 -12.46
CA LEU A 2 25.43 0.43 -11.62
C LEU A 2 26.78 -0.08 -12.14
N LEU A 3 26.80 -1.30 -12.70
CA LEU A 3 28.00 -1.87 -13.33
C LEU A 3 28.52 -0.99 -14.48
N ILE A 4 27.62 -0.63 -15.41
CA ILE A 4 27.90 0.29 -16.52
C ILE A 4 28.41 1.66 -16.01
N TYR A 5 27.87 2.16 -14.90
CA TYR A 5 28.36 3.39 -14.29
C TYR A 5 29.80 3.27 -13.75
N GLY A 6 30.16 2.10 -13.21
CA GLY A 6 31.54 1.77 -12.82
C GLY A 6 32.49 1.68 -14.01
N GLU A 7 32.10 0.95 -15.06
CA GLU A 7 32.87 0.80 -16.31
C GLU A 7 33.15 2.15 -16.96
N CYS A 8 32.19 3.08 -16.93
CA CYS A 8 32.33 4.44 -17.44
C CYS A 8 33.15 5.37 -16.52
N GLY A 9 33.90 4.83 -15.55
CA GLY A 9 34.71 5.63 -14.63
C GLY A 9 33.88 6.63 -13.82
N ARG A 10 32.66 6.22 -13.39
CA ARG A 10 31.71 7.05 -12.66
C ARG A 10 31.21 8.29 -13.43
N LYS A 11 31.33 8.28 -14.77
CA LYS A 11 30.79 9.33 -15.66
C LYS A 11 29.35 8.99 -16.08
N ALA A 12 28.37 9.60 -15.41
CA ALA A 12 26.96 9.28 -15.62
C ALA A 12 26.41 9.56 -17.04
N LYS A 13 26.98 10.55 -17.77
CA LYS A 13 26.58 10.81 -19.16
C LYS A 13 26.99 9.67 -20.09
N LEU A 14 28.23 9.20 -19.98
CA LEU A 14 28.73 8.06 -20.75
C LEU A 14 27.98 6.78 -20.38
N ALA A 15 27.74 6.58 -19.08
CA ALA A 15 26.97 5.43 -18.61
C ALA A 15 25.54 5.41 -19.18
N ALA A 16 24.86 6.56 -19.29
CA ALA A 16 23.54 6.63 -19.91
C ALA A 16 23.58 6.29 -21.41
N ARG A 17 24.62 6.76 -22.13
CA ARG A 17 24.80 6.44 -23.55
C ARG A 17 25.08 4.95 -23.75
N LEU A 18 26.04 4.41 -23.01
CA LEU A 18 26.41 2.99 -23.07
C LEU A 18 25.27 2.07 -22.63
N TYR A 19 24.44 2.52 -21.68
CA TYR A 19 23.25 1.77 -21.28
C TYR A 19 22.25 1.64 -22.43
N ARG A 20 22.00 2.72 -23.16
CA ARG A 20 21.12 2.72 -24.34
C ARG A 20 21.67 1.83 -25.45
N GLU A 21 22.97 1.89 -25.69
CA GLU A 21 23.65 1.05 -26.70
C GLU A 21 23.53 -0.44 -26.37
N ARG A 22 23.66 -0.83 -25.09
CA ARG A 22 23.55 -2.24 -24.66
C ARG A 22 22.12 -2.75 -24.53
N PHE A 23 21.17 -1.87 -24.21
CA PHE A 23 19.77 -2.23 -23.95
C PHE A 23 18.84 -1.33 -24.77
N PRO A 24 18.78 -1.50 -26.10
CA PRO A 24 17.99 -0.63 -26.98
C PRO A 24 16.49 -0.71 -26.70
N GLU A 25 15.97 -1.90 -26.40
CA GLU A 25 14.56 -2.15 -26.07
C GLU A 25 14.19 -1.78 -24.62
N GLY A 26 15.19 -1.43 -23.81
CA GLY A 26 15.01 -1.17 -22.39
C GLY A 26 14.61 0.28 -22.08
N PRO A 27 14.20 0.56 -20.82
CA PRO A 27 14.08 1.93 -20.34
C PRO A 27 15.41 2.66 -20.52
N ASN A 28 15.36 3.89 -21.03
CA ASN A 28 16.54 4.70 -21.29
C ASN A 28 16.84 5.64 -20.10
N PRO A 29 17.69 5.25 -19.13
CA PRO A 29 17.94 6.06 -17.95
C PRO A 29 18.68 7.35 -18.33
N THR A 30 18.20 8.47 -17.80
CA THR A 30 18.90 9.75 -17.90
C THR A 30 20.09 9.79 -16.95
N ARG A 31 21.01 10.74 -17.16
CA ARG A 31 22.09 11.06 -16.22
C ARG A 31 21.57 11.22 -14.78
N GLN A 32 20.44 11.91 -14.63
CA GLN A 32 19.85 12.18 -13.31
C GLN A 32 19.35 10.90 -12.63
N ASN A 33 18.75 9.97 -13.37
CA ASN A 33 18.30 8.68 -12.81
C ASN A 33 19.49 7.87 -12.30
N ILE A 34 20.58 7.80 -13.06
CA ILE A 34 21.81 7.11 -12.65
C ILE A 34 22.36 7.72 -11.36
N LEU A 35 22.46 9.05 -11.28
CA LEU A 35 22.95 9.73 -10.08
C LEU A 35 22.02 9.54 -8.88
N LYS A 36 20.69 9.57 -9.06
CA LYS A 36 19.72 9.30 -7.99
C LYS A 36 19.88 7.88 -7.43
N VAL A 37 20.06 6.89 -8.29
CA VAL A 37 20.28 5.50 -7.85
C VAL A 37 21.60 5.35 -7.12
N VAL A 38 22.70 5.93 -7.64
CA VAL A 38 24.00 5.91 -6.97
C VAL A 38 23.94 6.60 -5.61
N LYS A 39 23.27 7.76 -5.54
CA LYS A 39 23.09 8.49 -4.28
C LYS A 39 22.34 7.66 -3.25
N ARG A 40 21.17 7.10 -3.61
CA ARG A 40 20.39 6.25 -2.71
C ARG A 40 21.16 5.03 -2.25
N LEU A 41 21.90 4.38 -3.16
CA LEU A 41 22.71 3.23 -2.81
C LEU A 41 23.78 3.58 -1.78
N ARG A 42 24.41 4.76 -1.90
CA ARG A 42 25.39 5.24 -0.91
C ARG A 42 24.75 5.59 0.43
N GLU A 43 23.57 6.19 0.41
CA GLU A 43 22.89 6.66 1.63
C GLU A 43 22.19 5.55 2.40
N THR A 44 21.55 4.60 1.70
CA THR A 44 20.69 3.59 2.32
C THR A 44 21.04 2.15 1.95
N GLY A 45 22.08 1.91 1.15
CA GLY A 45 22.45 0.57 0.70
C GLY A 45 21.43 -0.08 -0.28
N CYS A 46 20.42 0.66 -0.70
CA CYS A 46 19.30 0.12 -1.48
C CYS A 46 19.06 0.92 -2.76
N ALA A 47 18.93 0.20 -3.89
CA ALA A 47 18.71 0.80 -5.20
C ALA A 47 17.23 1.06 -5.52
N THR A 48 16.30 0.41 -4.80
CA THR A 48 14.85 0.52 -5.03
C THR A 48 14.33 1.88 -4.55
N SER A 49 13.19 2.31 -5.11
CA SER A 49 12.52 3.50 -4.59
C SER A 49 11.98 3.21 -3.19
N ARG A 50 12.09 4.19 -2.29
CA ARG A 50 11.34 4.17 -1.04
C ARG A 50 9.83 4.03 -1.36
N PRO A 51 9.10 3.20 -0.61
CA PRO A 51 7.65 3.14 -0.73
C PRO A 51 7.07 4.55 -0.66
N ARG A 52 6.11 4.85 -1.52
CA ARG A 52 5.37 6.11 -1.42
C ARG A 52 4.45 5.98 -0.20
N VAL A 53 4.94 6.41 0.96
CA VAL A 53 4.11 6.54 2.15
C VAL A 53 3.13 7.68 1.88
N ARG A 54 1.87 7.35 1.59
CA ARG A 54 0.81 8.36 1.59
C ARG A 54 0.66 8.85 3.03
N ARG A 55 0.46 10.16 3.21
CA ARG A 55 0.09 10.70 4.51
C ARG A 55 -1.16 9.94 4.98
N PRO A 56 -1.20 9.39 6.21
CA PRO A 56 -2.42 8.84 6.75
C PRO A 56 -3.50 9.91 6.59
N LEU A 57 -4.62 9.57 5.93
CA LEU A 57 -5.78 10.44 6.01
C LEU A 57 -6.12 10.53 7.50
N ASP A 58 -6.17 11.74 8.05
CA ASP A 58 -6.71 11.93 9.39
C ASP A 58 -8.21 11.67 9.26
N VAL A 59 -8.58 10.43 9.47
CA VAL A 59 -9.96 9.98 9.41
C VAL A 59 -10.60 10.43 10.70
N GLY A 60 -11.17 11.63 10.66
CA GLY A 60 -11.86 12.26 11.78
C GLY A 60 -12.73 11.27 12.57
N ARG A 61 -12.69 11.43 13.90
CA ARG A 61 -13.09 10.45 14.94
C ARG A 61 -12.30 9.14 14.82
N LYS A 62 -11.44 8.88 15.82
CA LYS A 62 -10.83 7.55 15.99
C LYS A 62 -11.94 6.52 15.94
N VAL A 63 -11.82 5.58 15.01
CA VAL A 63 -12.76 4.46 14.91
C VAL A 63 -12.61 3.68 16.20
N GLN A 64 -13.65 3.66 17.00
CA GLN A 64 -13.64 2.94 18.24
C GLN A 64 -13.80 1.44 17.93
N PRO A 65 -13.17 0.53 18.69
CA PRO A 65 -13.27 -0.90 18.45
C PRO A 65 -14.71 -1.40 18.46
N GLU A 66 -15.61 -0.72 19.18
CA GLU A 66 -17.05 -1.01 19.21
C GLU A 66 -17.73 -0.69 17.87
N ASP A 67 -17.31 0.37 17.17
CA ASP A 67 -17.84 0.75 15.86
C ASP A 67 -17.48 -0.31 14.79
N VAL A 68 -16.28 -0.90 14.92
CA VAL A 68 -15.82 -2.02 14.08
C VAL A 68 -16.57 -3.30 14.41
N LEU A 69 -16.70 -3.62 15.70
CA LEU A 69 -17.41 -4.80 16.17
C LEU A 69 -18.88 -4.78 15.73
N TYR A 70 -19.54 -3.62 15.80
CA TYR A 70 -20.91 -3.46 15.35
C TYR A 70 -21.07 -3.73 13.85
N ALA A 71 -20.16 -3.17 13.03
CA ALA A 71 -20.17 -3.39 11.58
C ALA A 71 -19.90 -4.86 11.20
N LEU A 72 -19.03 -5.54 11.96
CA LEU A 72 -18.71 -6.95 11.76
C LEU A 72 -19.82 -7.90 12.26
N ALA A 73 -20.47 -7.58 13.38
CA ALA A 73 -21.55 -8.38 13.96
C ALA A 73 -22.83 -8.35 13.12
N HIS A 74 -23.00 -7.32 12.28
CA HIS A 74 -24.18 -7.14 11.44
C HIS A 74 -23.82 -6.99 9.95
N PRO A 75 -23.26 -8.03 9.32
CA PRO A 75 -22.80 -7.96 7.92
C PRO A 75 -23.94 -7.79 6.91
N GLN A 76 -25.19 -8.06 7.32
CA GLN A 76 -26.41 -7.87 6.52
C GLN A 76 -27.01 -6.46 6.67
N SER A 77 -26.52 -5.66 7.61
CA SER A 77 -26.99 -4.29 7.81
C SER A 77 -26.49 -3.40 6.68
N SER A 78 -27.39 -2.60 6.12
CA SER A 78 -26.99 -1.62 5.11
C SER A 78 -25.94 -0.65 5.65
N THR A 79 -25.04 -0.16 4.80
CA THR A 79 -24.04 0.87 5.14
C THR A 79 -24.70 2.12 5.76
N LYS A 80 -25.98 2.39 5.44
CA LYS A 80 -26.78 3.47 6.03
C LYS A 80 -27.08 3.22 7.51
N MET A 81 -27.47 1.99 7.87
CA MET A 81 -27.74 1.60 9.26
C MET A 81 -26.47 1.66 10.10
N ILE A 82 -25.36 1.13 9.59
CA ILE A 82 -24.05 1.16 10.26
C ILE A 82 -23.59 2.62 10.46
N SER A 83 -23.83 3.49 9.46
CA SER A 83 -23.52 4.93 9.54
C SER A 83 -24.27 5.65 10.65
N GLN A 84 -25.56 5.36 10.78
CA GLN A 84 -26.41 5.94 11.82
C GLN A 84 -26.02 5.45 13.21
N ASN A 85 -25.71 4.16 13.36
CA ASN A 85 -25.42 3.55 14.65
C ASN A 85 -24.01 3.88 15.16
N CYS A 86 -23.01 3.92 14.28
CA CYS A 86 -21.63 4.25 14.66
C CYS A 86 -21.34 5.77 14.63
N GLY A 87 -22.27 6.59 14.12
CA GLY A 87 -22.06 8.02 13.89
C GLY A 87 -20.95 8.30 12.87
N LEU A 88 -20.65 7.34 11.98
CA LEU A 88 -19.59 7.44 10.98
C LEU A 88 -20.18 7.81 9.62
N SER A 89 -19.41 8.54 8.80
CA SER A 89 -19.81 8.77 7.41
C SER A 89 -19.82 7.45 6.64
N LYS A 90 -20.68 7.37 5.60
CA LYS A 90 -20.72 6.19 4.71
C LYS A 90 -19.35 5.90 4.08
N SER A 91 -18.59 6.93 3.69
CA SER A 91 -17.24 6.79 3.14
C SER A 91 -16.27 6.17 4.16
N ARG A 92 -16.39 6.53 5.44
CA ARG A 92 -15.55 5.95 6.49
C ARG A 92 -15.85 4.47 6.70
N ILE A 93 -17.12 4.08 6.68
CA ILE A 93 -17.51 2.66 6.75
C ILE A 93 -16.96 1.89 5.55
N TRP A 94 -17.05 2.46 4.35
CA TRP A 94 -16.42 1.87 3.17
C TRP A 94 -14.91 1.66 3.31
N THR A 95 -14.19 2.65 3.85
CA THR A 95 -12.75 2.51 4.12
C THR A 95 -12.47 1.39 5.13
N ILE A 96 -13.21 1.35 6.25
CA ILE A 96 -13.05 0.33 7.29
C ILE A 96 -13.33 -1.06 6.73
N LEU A 97 -14.42 -1.22 5.99
CA LEU A 97 -14.78 -2.49 5.37
C LEU A 97 -13.72 -2.96 4.36
N ASN A 98 -13.15 -2.05 3.57
CA ASN A 98 -12.04 -2.36 2.64
C ASN A 98 -10.73 -2.71 3.38
N GLU A 99 -10.40 -2.00 4.46
CA GLU A 99 -9.23 -2.29 5.31
C GLU A 99 -9.35 -3.67 5.98
N LEU A 100 -10.57 -4.06 6.34
CA LEU A 100 -10.90 -5.36 6.96
C LEU A 100 -11.15 -6.49 5.95
N GLY A 101 -11.14 -6.21 4.65
CA GLY A 101 -11.48 -7.19 3.60
C GLY A 101 -12.96 -7.63 3.62
N ALA A 102 -13.81 -6.96 4.39
CA ALA A 102 -15.22 -7.30 4.56
C ALA A 102 -16.08 -6.55 3.53
N HIS A 103 -16.09 -7.03 2.28
CA HIS A 103 -16.89 -6.40 1.25
C HIS A 103 -18.39 -6.69 1.49
N PRO A 104 -19.27 -5.67 1.64
CA PRO A 104 -20.69 -5.87 1.96
C PRO A 104 -21.52 -6.50 0.82
N HIS A 105 -20.87 -7.03 -0.22
CA HIS A 105 -21.52 -7.69 -1.37
C HIS A 105 -20.93 -9.08 -1.67
N LEU A 106 -19.91 -9.51 -0.93
CA LEU A 106 -19.28 -10.80 -1.15
C LEU A 106 -19.68 -11.77 -0.04
N CYS A 107 -20.72 -12.53 -0.39
CA CYS A 107 -21.03 -13.86 0.09
C CYS A 107 -21.51 -13.99 1.56
N ARG A 108 -22.75 -14.46 1.69
CA ARG A 108 -23.44 -14.83 2.93
C ARG A 108 -22.62 -15.81 3.79
N ASP A 109 -21.74 -16.58 3.16
CA ASP A 109 -20.98 -17.66 3.79
C ASP A 109 -19.57 -17.20 4.26
N CYS A 110 -18.92 -16.24 3.58
CA CYS A 110 -17.56 -15.80 3.92
C CYS A 110 -17.49 -14.97 5.21
N CYS A 111 -18.49 -14.15 5.50
CA CYS A 111 -18.50 -13.32 6.72
C CYS A 111 -18.58 -14.18 7.99
N GLN A 112 -19.21 -15.35 7.93
CA GLN A 112 -19.33 -16.25 9.07
C GLN A 112 -18.02 -16.99 9.39
N GLU A 113 -17.18 -17.22 8.38
CA GLU A 113 -15.86 -17.85 8.53
C GLU A 113 -14.82 -16.87 9.07
N MET A 114 -14.79 -15.63 8.55
CA MET A 114 -13.94 -14.55 9.06
C MET A 114 -14.20 -14.23 10.54
N LEU A 115 -15.46 -14.27 10.99
CA LEU A 115 -15.82 -14.08 12.40
C LEU A 115 -15.34 -15.24 13.29
N ARG A 116 -15.27 -16.48 12.78
CA ARG A 116 -14.78 -17.65 13.54
C ARG A 116 -13.26 -17.60 13.72
N ASP A 117 -12.52 -17.11 12.75
CA ASP A 117 -11.05 -17.01 12.84
C ASP A 117 -10.61 -15.90 13.80
N VAL A 118 -11.33 -14.77 13.83
CA VAL A 118 -11.09 -13.69 14.80
C VAL A 118 -11.40 -14.14 16.24
N THR A 119 -12.44 -14.95 16.46
CA THR A 119 -12.74 -15.50 17.80
C THR A 119 -11.76 -16.59 18.23
N ARG A 120 -11.23 -17.40 17.30
CA ARG A 120 -10.20 -18.41 17.60
C ARG A 120 -8.85 -17.80 17.97
N GLY A 121 -8.48 -16.66 17.39
CA GLY A 121 -7.22 -15.96 17.72
C GLY A 121 -7.21 -15.29 19.10
N ALA A 122 -8.37 -15.09 19.73
CA ALA A 122 -8.50 -14.41 21.02
C ALA A 122 -8.49 -15.37 22.23
N THR A 123 -8.27 -16.67 22.03
CA THR A 123 -8.28 -17.70 23.10
C THR A 123 -6.90 -18.29 23.40
N LEU A 124 -5.81 -17.58 23.04
CA LEU A 124 -4.43 -17.90 23.46
C LEU A 124 -3.84 -16.78 24.30
#